data_AF-A0A7Z2T2T3-F1
#
_entry.id   AF-A0A7Z2T2T3-F1
#
_cell.length_a   1.000
_cell.length_b   1.000
_cell.length_c   1.000
_cell.angle_alpha   90.00
_cell.angle_beta   90.00
_cell.angle_gamma   90.00
#
_symmetry.space_group_name_H-M   'P 1'
#
loop_
_entity.id
_entity.type
_entity.pdbx_description
1 polymer ?
#
loop_
_entity_poly.entity_id
_entity_poly.type
_entity_poly.pdbx_seq_one_letter_code
_entity_poly.pdbx_strand_id
1 'polypeptide(L)'
;MSSTNFKLSVVTVSLLSTFSANAIEPMYNVVKVDVTDSVENTHSYNEVHGVAITPTTERQLSILDYKGCFTQTSDVNCSEDFLVAGEARVSVEGVSLRDEAPFAMDASFGYIEDYDSFKSYCYRELLYATCESWARTHWNAWSRQVNTGVQNIQAFVENNDDLYVNTDFNNLINRLYVSEVDQGDGTFETTVSPIGIQSTQSAGSVYGARLGIQSNVELPVDDSIVDYRTWAQLNITDVDNNDVSTSYIVGSSSRVRNNTNGDHFISNATVWKSENGGTYEYARIGWPSGKEKDGERLAQGSIRDIALTSSGIYAVGYNTYDNNNNYYEASVFRVNDDDTFVNVGGISGARVKNSDGDVVYSNTQLVSMNDNGVAIGESKLYGSRPENGAAANKPFVVENIVSNRSAKYLQSYGQSLFFTGVGADLGAINNFNEIVGTIDASQARENDGQPRRRRGFIYTVPNMETSKRAELYNNKAWLLDDLTNDGNPNGINNHYRIIAASDINDAGVISATAIYCADGYDDTTHNSYCGNQVGVEEVVAVKLVPNPLALINEDGEITDDPEIAARGVNDPPVDRQGAGFGWLFLVALGFLGFRRK
;
A
#
# COMPACT_ATOMS: atom_id res chain seq x y z
N MET A 1 -23.54 -25.88 7.82
CA MET A 1 -22.60 -24.85 8.26
C MET A 1 -21.94 -25.35 9.53
N SER A 2 -20.66 -25.75 9.46
CA SER A 2 -19.86 -26.03 10.64
C SER A 2 -19.05 -24.77 10.91
N SER A 3 -19.50 -23.95 11.87
CA SER A 3 -18.76 -22.80 12.37
C SER A 3 -17.59 -23.30 13.22
N THR A 4 -16.45 -23.55 12.60
CA THR A 4 -15.20 -23.72 13.34
C THR A 4 -14.71 -22.34 13.73
N ASN A 5 -14.82 -22.01 15.02
CA ASN A 5 -14.28 -20.80 15.63
C ASN A 5 -12.77 -20.74 15.35
N PHE A 6 -12.36 -19.88 14.43
CA PHE A 6 -10.98 -19.72 14.02
C PHE A 6 -10.51 -18.32 14.39
N LYS A 7 -9.40 -18.23 15.13
CA LYS A 7 -8.81 -16.96 15.60
C LYS A 7 -7.82 -16.44 14.55
N LEU A 8 -7.97 -15.21 14.06
CA LEU A 8 -6.93 -14.55 13.25
C LEU A 8 -5.77 -14.01 14.10
N SER A 9 -5.98 -13.83 15.40
CA SER A 9 -5.12 -13.01 16.27
C SER A 9 -4.07 -13.74 17.14
N VAL A 10 -3.85 -15.06 16.99
CA VAL A 10 -2.96 -15.81 17.91
C VAL A 10 -1.62 -16.18 17.28
N VAL A 11 -0.52 -15.57 17.77
CA VAL A 11 0.77 -16.19 18.19
C VAL A 11 1.67 -15.09 18.81
N THR A 12 2.41 -15.49 19.86
CA THR A 12 3.24 -14.74 20.83
C THR A 12 4.16 -13.65 20.30
N VAL A 13 4.09 -12.48 20.95
CA VAL A 13 5.12 -11.42 20.90
C VAL A 13 5.50 -11.08 22.33
N SER A 14 6.80 -11.03 22.62
CA SER A 14 7.30 -10.68 23.95
C SER A 14 7.78 -9.24 23.95
N LEU A 15 6.90 -8.29 24.27
CA LEU A 15 7.26 -6.92 24.64
C LEU A 15 6.44 -6.53 25.88
N LEU A 16 7.15 -6.31 26.98
CA LEU A 16 6.60 -5.94 28.29
C LEU A 16 6.43 -4.42 28.37
N SER A 17 5.21 -3.97 28.60
CA SER A 17 4.91 -2.65 29.18
C SER A 17 3.69 -2.76 30.12
N THR A 18 3.77 -2.07 31.25
CA THR A 18 2.75 -2.01 32.31
C THR A 18 1.93 -0.72 32.16
N PHE A 19 0.61 -0.77 32.29
CA PHE A 19 -0.26 0.41 32.20
C PHE A 19 -0.81 0.86 33.57
N SER A 20 -0.87 2.17 33.77
CA SER A 20 -1.64 2.87 34.80
C SER A 20 -3.03 3.22 34.28
N ALA A 21 -4.03 3.16 35.17
CA ALA A 21 -5.42 3.52 34.89
C ALA A 21 -5.63 5.04 35.04
N ASN A 22 -5.50 5.77 33.94
CA ASN A 22 -6.13 7.08 33.71
C ASN A 22 -6.87 7.00 32.36
N ALA A 23 -7.88 7.85 32.12
CA ALA A 23 -8.51 7.93 30.81
C ALA A 23 -7.49 8.52 29.82
N ILE A 24 -6.98 7.70 28.91
CA ILE A 24 -5.99 8.10 27.90
C ILE A 24 -6.77 8.35 26.60
N GLU A 25 -6.68 9.57 26.08
CA GLU A 25 -7.24 9.89 24.78
C GLU A 25 -6.34 9.29 23.68
N PRO A 26 -6.87 8.43 22.78
CA PRO A 26 -6.05 7.84 21.73
C PRO A 26 -5.63 8.95 20.75
N MET A 27 -4.46 8.81 20.11
CA MET A 27 -4.04 9.77 19.08
C MET A 27 -4.92 9.73 17.83
N TYR A 28 -5.53 8.57 17.55
CA TYR A 28 -6.40 8.37 16.40
C TYR A 28 -7.72 7.73 16.81
N ASN A 29 -8.82 8.24 16.28
CA ASN A 29 -10.10 7.53 16.23
C ASN A 29 -10.14 6.59 15.03
N VAL A 30 -10.74 5.42 15.23
CA VAL A 30 -11.00 4.47 14.15
C VAL A 30 -12.43 4.63 13.66
N VAL A 31 -12.59 5.04 12.40
CA VAL A 31 -13.89 5.12 11.73
C VAL A 31 -13.96 4.00 10.71
N LYS A 32 -14.95 3.11 10.84
CA LYS A 32 -15.20 2.07 9.83
C LYS A 32 -15.71 2.72 8.55
N VAL A 33 -15.18 2.31 7.41
CA VAL A 33 -15.62 2.75 6.10
C VAL A 33 -16.63 1.73 5.59
N ASP A 34 -17.88 2.15 5.43
CA ASP A 34 -18.95 1.29 4.94
C ASP A 34 -18.83 1.09 3.43
N VAL A 35 -19.17 -0.12 2.99
CA VAL A 35 -19.20 -0.48 1.57
C VAL A 35 -20.43 0.16 0.94
N THR A 36 -20.23 0.85 -0.18
CA THR A 36 -21.28 1.53 -0.94
C THR A 36 -22.29 0.57 -1.56
N ASP A 37 -23.49 1.07 -1.84
CA ASP A 37 -24.56 0.30 -2.50
C ASP A 37 -24.20 -0.07 -3.95
N SER A 38 -23.25 0.64 -4.57
CA SER A 38 -22.72 0.35 -5.91
C SER A 38 -21.95 -0.96 -6.02
N VAL A 39 -21.54 -1.55 -4.89
CA VAL A 39 -20.92 -2.89 -4.86
C VAL A 39 -22.02 -3.95 -5.04
N GLU A 40 -22.38 -4.22 -6.30
CA GLU A 40 -23.45 -5.14 -6.66
C GLU A 40 -23.14 -6.58 -6.22
N ASN A 41 -24.01 -7.10 -5.36
CA ASN A 41 -23.83 -8.37 -4.69
C ASN A 41 -24.43 -9.53 -5.50
N THR A 42 -23.64 -10.18 -6.36
CA THR A 42 -23.97 -11.55 -6.80
C THR A 42 -23.38 -12.61 -5.84
N HIS A 43 -22.34 -12.26 -5.08
CA HIS A 43 -21.61 -13.16 -4.17
C HIS A 43 -21.03 -12.33 -3.00
N SER A 44 -21.64 -12.38 -1.81
CA SER A 44 -21.19 -11.68 -0.59
C SER A 44 -19.65 -11.58 -0.47
N TYR A 45 -19.11 -10.36 -0.37
CA TYR A 45 -17.70 -10.12 -0.08
C TYR A 45 -17.34 -10.60 1.33
N ASN A 46 -16.08 -10.95 1.53
CA ASN A 46 -15.56 -11.50 2.80
C ASN A 46 -14.54 -10.59 3.47
N GLU A 47 -13.95 -9.66 2.73
CA GLU A 47 -12.97 -8.72 3.25
C GLU A 47 -13.16 -7.36 2.57
N VAL A 48 -12.94 -6.27 3.32
CA VAL A 48 -12.93 -4.91 2.80
C VAL A 48 -11.63 -4.26 3.23
N HIS A 49 -10.95 -3.60 2.29
CA HIS A 49 -9.62 -3.05 2.52
C HIS A 49 -9.57 -1.58 2.15
N GLY A 50 -9.07 -0.72 3.04
CA GLY A 50 -8.80 0.69 2.71
C GLY A 50 -7.56 0.79 1.82
N VAL A 51 -7.68 1.48 0.69
CA VAL A 51 -6.63 1.51 -0.35
C VAL A 51 -6.10 2.89 -0.67
N ALA A 52 -6.91 3.94 -0.56
CA ALA A 52 -6.48 5.33 -0.78
C ALA A 52 -7.26 6.29 0.12
N ILE A 53 -6.73 7.49 0.33
CA ILE A 53 -7.39 8.62 0.98
C ILE A 53 -7.35 9.83 0.05
N THR A 54 -8.34 10.71 0.09
CA THR A 54 -8.26 11.98 -0.63
C THR A 54 -7.06 12.82 -0.14
N PRO A 55 -6.30 13.44 -1.05
CA PRO A 55 -5.24 14.37 -0.69
C PRO A 55 -5.83 15.58 0.05
N THR A 56 -4.99 16.24 0.83
CA THR A 56 -5.34 17.52 1.45
C THR A 56 -5.13 18.63 0.44
N THR A 57 -6.14 19.45 0.20
CA THR A 57 -6.07 20.54 -0.79
C THR A 57 -5.27 21.71 -0.25
N GLU A 58 -4.77 22.58 -1.13
CA GLU A 58 -4.06 23.80 -0.73
C GLU A 58 -4.92 24.69 0.18
N ARG A 59 -6.24 24.76 -0.09
CA ARG A 59 -7.21 25.48 0.75
C ARG A 59 -7.26 24.87 2.15
N GLN A 60 -7.43 23.55 2.27
CA GLN A 60 -7.45 22.87 3.56
C GLN A 60 -6.12 23.05 4.31
N LEU A 61 -4.97 22.98 3.61
CA LEU A 61 -3.65 23.25 4.19
C LEU A 61 -3.44 24.71 4.60
N SER A 62 -4.16 25.67 4.02
CA SER A 62 -4.11 27.07 4.48
C SER A 62 -4.89 27.31 5.78
N ILE A 63 -5.85 26.43 6.08
CA ILE A 63 -6.68 26.46 7.29
C ILE A 63 -6.04 25.64 8.41
N LEU A 64 -5.56 24.44 8.07
CA LEU A 64 -4.84 23.55 8.96
C LEU A 64 -3.42 24.07 9.17
N ASP A 65 -2.94 24.08 10.41
CA ASP A 65 -1.52 24.33 10.63
C ASP A 65 -0.67 23.10 10.24
N TYR A 66 0.63 23.15 10.52
CA TYR A 66 1.51 22.02 10.21
C TYR A 66 1.14 20.73 10.96
N LYS A 67 0.30 20.77 12.00
CA LYS A 67 -0.18 19.60 12.76
C LYS A 67 -1.45 18.99 12.14
N GLY A 68 -2.05 19.60 11.12
CA GLY A 68 -3.18 19.01 10.42
C GLY A 68 -4.37 18.77 11.36
N CYS A 69 -4.99 17.59 11.25
CA CYS A 69 -6.17 17.21 12.02
C CYS A 69 -5.92 16.96 13.52
N PHE A 70 -4.68 17.06 14.00
CA PHE A 70 -4.38 17.06 15.43
C PHE A 70 -4.74 18.39 16.11
N THR A 71 -5.23 19.37 15.36
CA THR A 71 -5.74 20.67 15.86
C THR A 71 -7.23 20.80 15.65
N GLN A 72 -7.91 21.54 16.53
CA GLN A 72 -9.33 21.86 16.36
C GLN A 72 -9.49 23.00 15.37
N THR A 73 -10.34 22.81 14.35
CA THR A 73 -10.80 23.87 13.45
C THR A 73 -12.28 23.65 13.13
N SER A 74 -13.03 24.74 12.94
CA SER A 74 -14.43 24.67 12.51
C SER A 74 -14.60 24.49 11.01
N ASP A 75 -13.55 24.77 10.23
CA ASP A 75 -13.65 24.98 8.78
C ASP A 75 -13.16 23.77 7.96
N VAL A 76 -12.56 22.78 8.62
CA VAL A 76 -12.20 21.47 8.04
C VAL A 76 -12.71 20.37 8.97
N ASN A 77 -13.68 19.59 8.51
CA ASN A 77 -14.17 18.43 9.23
C ASN A 77 -13.35 17.21 8.81
N CYS A 78 -12.29 16.91 9.56
CA CYS A 78 -11.38 15.80 9.27
C CYS A 78 -12.04 14.41 9.17
N SER A 79 -13.23 14.24 9.74
CA SER A 79 -13.97 12.97 9.65
C SER A 79 -14.82 12.85 8.37
N GLU A 80 -15.22 13.97 7.77
CA GLU A 80 -16.14 14.01 6.63
C GLU A 80 -15.46 14.47 5.33
N ASP A 81 -14.52 15.42 5.41
CA ASP A 81 -13.86 16.05 4.26
C ASP A 81 -12.84 15.12 3.57
N PHE A 82 -12.34 14.11 4.29
CA PHE A 82 -11.36 13.16 3.77
C PHE A 82 -12.01 11.80 3.53
N LEU A 83 -12.26 11.49 2.25
CA LEU A 83 -12.90 10.26 1.81
C LEU A 83 -11.88 9.15 1.60
N VAL A 84 -12.21 7.94 2.03
CA VAL A 84 -11.41 6.72 1.78
C VAL A 84 -11.94 5.96 0.57
N ALA A 85 -11.04 5.49 -0.29
CA ALA A 85 -11.36 4.43 -1.24
C ALA A 85 -11.16 3.06 -0.59
N GLY A 86 -12.10 2.15 -0.85
CA GLY A 86 -12.07 0.78 -0.38
C GLY A 86 -12.10 -0.25 -1.50
N GLU A 87 -11.67 -1.47 -1.20
CA GLU A 87 -11.79 -2.64 -2.06
C GLU A 87 -12.47 -3.78 -1.32
N ALA A 88 -13.70 -4.11 -1.73
CA ALA A 88 -14.41 -5.30 -1.31
C ALA A 88 -13.90 -6.52 -2.08
N ARG A 89 -13.62 -7.61 -1.35
CA ARG A 89 -13.02 -8.83 -1.90
C ARG A 89 -13.82 -10.07 -1.54
N VAL A 90 -14.06 -10.94 -2.54
CA VAL A 90 -14.70 -12.25 -2.33
C VAL A 90 -13.69 -13.27 -1.79
N SER A 91 -12.42 -13.16 -2.16
CA SER A 91 -11.35 -14.00 -1.64
C SER A 91 -10.01 -13.28 -1.71
N VAL A 92 -8.96 -13.90 -1.16
CA VAL A 92 -7.58 -13.44 -1.32
C VAL A 92 -7.25 -13.15 -2.77
N GLU A 93 -6.32 -12.25 -3.00
CA GLU A 93 -5.78 -12.01 -4.34
C GLU A 93 -4.71 -13.07 -4.64
N GLY A 94 -4.97 -13.92 -5.63
CA GLY A 94 -4.04 -14.98 -6.01
C GLY A 94 -2.73 -14.42 -6.60
N VAL A 95 -2.87 -13.59 -7.64
CA VAL A 95 -1.77 -12.82 -8.24
C VAL A 95 -2.25 -11.38 -8.38
N SER A 96 -1.39 -10.44 -7.99
CA SER A 96 -1.68 -9.01 -8.09
C SER A 96 -2.02 -8.61 -9.53
N LEU A 97 -3.14 -7.90 -9.70
CA LEU A 97 -3.47 -7.23 -10.97
C LEU A 97 -2.71 -5.91 -11.15
N ARG A 98 -2.31 -5.30 -10.02
CA ARG A 98 -1.55 -4.05 -9.97
C ARG A 98 -0.12 -4.22 -10.49
N ASP A 99 0.51 -5.34 -10.17
CA ASP A 99 1.88 -5.59 -10.57
C ASP A 99 1.98 -6.16 -11.99
N GLU A 100 2.98 -5.70 -12.73
CA GLU A 100 3.30 -6.12 -14.09
C GLU A 100 3.97 -7.51 -14.08
N ALA A 101 4.86 -7.77 -13.12
CA ALA A 101 5.43 -9.10 -12.90
C ALA A 101 4.66 -9.86 -11.79
N PRO A 102 4.35 -11.16 -11.95
CA PRO A 102 3.76 -11.94 -10.89
C PRO A 102 4.61 -11.89 -9.62
N PHE A 103 3.93 -11.81 -8.49
CA PHE A 103 4.55 -11.71 -7.17
C PHE A 103 5.54 -10.54 -7.04
N ALA A 104 5.37 -9.50 -7.87
CA ALA A 104 6.30 -8.38 -8.05
C ALA A 104 7.75 -8.80 -8.30
N MET A 105 7.97 -10.02 -8.81
CA MET A 105 9.29 -10.66 -8.85
C MET A 105 9.58 -11.37 -10.17
N ASP A 106 8.59 -12.08 -10.68
CA ASP A 106 8.81 -13.10 -11.69
C ASP A 106 8.71 -12.53 -13.11
N ALA A 107 9.75 -11.84 -13.55
CA ALA A 107 9.87 -11.40 -14.94
C ALA A 107 9.94 -12.56 -15.96
N SER A 108 10.01 -13.82 -15.50
CA SER A 108 9.93 -15.00 -16.36
C SER A 108 8.52 -15.58 -16.49
N PHE A 109 7.57 -15.20 -15.63
CA PHE A 109 6.19 -15.68 -15.65
C PHE A 109 6.09 -17.22 -15.62
N GLY A 110 6.88 -17.83 -14.74
CA GLY A 110 7.00 -19.29 -14.57
C GLY A 110 6.44 -19.82 -13.23
N TYR A 111 5.76 -18.99 -12.44
CA TYR A 111 5.23 -19.36 -11.12
C TYR A 111 3.70 -19.35 -10.98
N ILE A 112 2.94 -19.12 -12.06
CA ILE A 112 1.48 -18.91 -11.95
C ILE A 112 0.61 -19.92 -12.69
N GLU A 113 1.22 -20.95 -13.28
CA GLU A 113 0.60 -21.93 -14.18
C GLU A 113 -0.44 -22.80 -13.49
N ASP A 114 -0.09 -23.29 -12.30
CA ASP A 114 -0.87 -24.25 -11.55
C ASP A 114 -0.62 -24.17 -10.04
N TYR A 115 -1.31 -25.03 -9.29
CA TYR A 115 -1.15 -25.16 -7.85
C TYR A 115 0.30 -25.43 -7.42
N ASP A 116 1.03 -26.27 -8.17
CA ASP A 116 2.41 -26.63 -7.86
C ASP A 116 3.38 -25.48 -8.15
N SER A 117 3.08 -24.61 -9.12
CA SER A 117 3.81 -23.37 -9.35
C SER A 117 3.69 -22.40 -8.16
N PHE A 118 2.48 -22.20 -7.62
CA PHE A 118 2.27 -21.41 -6.40
C PHE A 118 2.99 -22.03 -5.20
N LYS A 119 2.90 -23.35 -5.05
CA LYS A 119 3.60 -24.08 -3.99
C LYS A 119 5.12 -23.91 -4.12
N SER A 120 5.65 -23.96 -5.34
CA SER A 120 7.07 -23.75 -5.63
C SER A 120 7.51 -22.33 -5.30
N TYR A 121 6.74 -21.32 -5.68
CA TYR A 121 6.99 -19.93 -5.30
C TYR A 121 7.06 -19.79 -3.77
N CYS A 122 6.07 -20.33 -3.06
CA CYS A 122 6.07 -20.26 -1.60
C CYS A 122 7.29 -20.94 -0.99
N TYR A 123 7.63 -22.17 -1.38
CA TYR A 123 8.78 -22.87 -0.80
C TYR A 123 10.12 -22.21 -1.14
N ARG A 124 10.25 -21.60 -2.32
CA ARG A 124 11.51 -21.05 -2.81
C ARG A 124 11.74 -19.62 -2.40
N GLU A 125 10.69 -18.82 -2.33
CA GLU A 125 10.77 -17.36 -2.18
C GLU A 125 10.17 -16.85 -0.87
N LEU A 126 9.19 -17.55 -0.28
CA LEU A 126 8.61 -17.20 1.02
C LEU A 126 9.17 -18.06 2.17
N LEU A 127 9.61 -19.28 1.84
CA LEU A 127 10.22 -20.26 2.73
C LEU A 127 9.29 -20.83 3.82
N TYR A 128 7.97 -20.67 3.71
CA TYR A 128 7.03 -21.10 4.73
C TYR A 128 6.94 -22.63 4.85
N ALA A 129 6.70 -23.14 6.07
CA ALA A 129 6.31 -24.53 6.29
C ALA A 129 4.87 -24.83 5.85
N THR A 130 4.03 -23.80 5.71
CA THR A 130 2.59 -23.92 5.36
C THR A 130 2.29 -23.74 3.87
N CYS A 131 3.28 -23.95 3.00
CA CYS A 131 3.13 -23.70 1.58
C CYS A 131 2.03 -24.50 0.89
N GLU A 132 1.67 -25.70 1.37
CA GLU A 132 0.53 -26.44 0.81
C GLU A 132 -0.80 -25.71 1.01
N SER A 133 -1.00 -25.16 2.21
CA SER A 133 -2.20 -24.42 2.61
C SER A 133 -2.22 -23.04 1.95
N TRP A 134 -1.08 -22.35 1.98
CA TRP A 134 -0.87 -21.09 1.29
C TRP A 134 -1.18 -21.22 -0.21
N ALA A 135 -0.57 -22.20 -0.90
CA ALA A 135 -0.75 -22.37 -2.33
C ALA A 135 -2.20 -22.71 -2.66
N ARG A 136 -2.89 -23.46 -1.81
CA ARG A 136 -4.28 -23.87 -2.05
C ARG A 136 -5.18 -22.64 -2.05
N THR A 137 -5.00 -21.77 -1.08
CA THR A 137 -5.81 -20.55 -0.93
C THR A 137 -5.58 -19.61 -2.11
N HIS A 138 -4.33 -19.37 -2.50
CA HIS A 138 -4.00 -18.43 -3.59
C HIS A 138 -4.31 -18.97 -4.98
N TRP A 139 -3.98 -20.25 -5.22
CA TRP A 139 -4.33 -20.90 -6.48
C TRP A 139 -5.85 -21.00 -6.67
N ASN A 140 -6.62 -21.30 -5.62
CA ASN A 140 -8.08 -21.38 -5.75
C ASN A 140 -8.70 -20.03 -6.14
N ALA A 141 -8.20 -18.93 -5.57
CA ALA A 141 -8.62 -17.60 -5.96
C ALA A 141 -8.22 -17.27 -7.41
N TRP A 142 -6.94 -17.49 -7.74
CA TRP A 142 -6.39 -17.26 -9.08
C TRP A 142 -7.11 -18.07 -10.17
N SER A 143 -7.26 -19.38 -9.94
CA SER A 143 -7.91 -20.32 -10.84
C SER A 143 -9.38 -19.99 -11.06
N ARG A 144 -10.09 -19.48 -10.04
CA ARG A 144 -11.48 -19.02 -10.19
C ARG A 144 -11.55 -17.82 -11.10
N GLN A 145 -10.74 -16.79 -10.86
CA GLN A 145 -10.66 -15.62 -11.74
C GLN A 145 -10.35 -16.03 -13.19
N VAL A 146 -9.39 -16.94 -13.37
CA VAL A 146 -8.97 -17.43 -14.69
C VAL A 146 -10.10 -18.19 -15.42
N ASN A 147 -10.75 -19.13 -14.74
CA ASN A 147 -11.64 -20.11 -15.38
C ASN A 147 -13.10 -19.67 -15.45
N THR A 148 -13.57 -18.86 -14.49
CA THR A 148 -14.99 -18.49 -14.41
C THR A 148 -15.22 -17.01 -14.65
N GLY A 149 -14.16 -16.19 -14.75
CA GLY A 149 -14.27 -14.74 -14.90
C GLY A 149 -14.96 -14.05 -13.73
N VAL A 150 -15.09 -14.74 -12.59
CA VAL A 150 -15.77 -14.19 -11.40
C VAL A 150 -14.93 -13.06 -10.86
N GLN A 151 -15.57 -11.89 -10.74
CA GLN A 151 -15.00 -10.73 -10.10
C GLN A 151 -14.64 -11.06 -8.64
N ASN A 152 -13.37 -10.86 -8.30
CA ASN A 152 -12.85 -11.04 -6.96
C ASN A 152 -12.77 -9.72 -6.19
N ILE A 153 -12.52 -8.59 -6.88
CA ILE A 153 -12.27 -7.29 -6.29
C ILE A 153 -13.21 -6.25 -6.92
N GLN A 154 -13.95 -5.55 -6.06
CA GLN A 154 -14.76 -4.38 -6.40
C GLN A 154 -14.28 -3.21 -5.55
N ALA A 155 -13.84 -2.14 -6.19
CA ALA A 155 -13.44 -0.89 -5.59
C ALA A 155 -14.64 0.05 -5.45
N PHE A 156 -14.57 0.90 -4.43
CA PHE A 156 -15.56 1.93 -4.15
C PHE A 156 -14.90 3.13 -3.47
N VAL A 157 -15.63 4.24 -3.39
CA VAL A 157 -15.24 5.44 -2.65
C VAL A 157 -16.30 5.71 -1.59
N GLU A 158 -15.86 5.95 -0.35
CA GLU A 158 -16.72 6.30 0.78
C GLU A 158 -17.73 7.40 0.39
N ASN A 159 -19.02 7.16 0.66
CA ASN A 159 -20.12 8.08 0.38
C ASN A 159 -20.25 8.50 -1.10
N ASN A 160 -19.71 7.72 -2.05
CA ASN A 160 -19.81 8.03 -3.47
C ASN A 160 -20.01 6.77 -4.34
N ASP A 161 -21.27 6.48 -4.63
CA ASP A 161 -21.70 5.30 -5.38
C ASP A 161 -21.36 5.36 -6.88
N ASP A 162 -21.18 6.57 -7.44
CA ASP A 162 -21.12 6.79 -8.89
C ASP A 162 -19.70 6.73 -9.50
N LEU A 163 -18.65 6.75 -8.66
CA LEU A 163 -17.26 6.87 -9.14
C LEU A 163 -16.65 5.57 -9.72
N TYR A 164 -17.27 4.42 -9.50
CA TYR A 164 -16.77 3.14 -10.00
C TYR A 164 -17.90 2.14 -10.26
N VAL A 165 -18.22 1.89 -11.54
CA VAL A 165 -19.45 1.16 -11.96
C VAL A 165 -19.14 -0.15 -12.71
N ASN A 166 -17.90 -0.66 -12.67
CA ASN A 166 -17.57 -1.93 -13.31
C ASN A 166 -18.03 -3.12 -12.43
N THR A 167 -19.19 -3.69 -12.77
CA THR A 167 -19.79 -4.81 -12.02
C THR A 167 -19.44 -6.20 -12.58
N ASP A 168 -18.83 -6.25 -13.76
CA ASP A 168 -18.55 -7.52 -14.46
C ASP A 168 -17.15 -8.07 -14.18
N PHE A 169 -16.17 -7.20 -13.90
CA PHE A 169 -14.75 -7.56 -13.84
C PHE A 169 -13.98 -6.84 -12.74
N ASN A 170 -12.83 -7.41 -12.34
CA ASN A 170 -12.03 -6.84 -11.26
C ASN A 170 -11.69 -5.38 -11.53
N ASN A 171 -11.86 -4.56 -10.51
CA ASN A 171 -11.46 -3.17 -10.54
C ASN A 171 -10.82 -2.75 -9.22
N LEU A 172 -9.88 -1.82 -9.31
CA LEU A 172 -8.98 -1.45 -8.23
C LEU A 172 -8.71 0.06 -8.28
N ILE A 173 -8.57 0.69 -7.12
CA ILE A 173 -8.17 2.09 -6.98
C ILE A 173 -6.75 2.14 -6.41
N ASN A 174 -5.88 2.89 -7.07
CA ASN A 174 -4.50 3.12 -6.63
C ASN A 174 -4.35 4.44 -5.90
N ARG A 175 -5.11 5.48 -6.29
CA ARG A 175 -5.10 6.78 -5.64
C ARG A 175 -6.39 7.57 -5.85
N LEU A 176 -6.68 8.50 -4.95
CA LEU A 176 -7.74 9.49 -5.11
C LEU A 176 -7.17 10.87 -5.42
N TYR A 177 -7.91 11.64 -6.20
CA TYR A 177 -7.61 13.01 -6.58
C TYR A 177 -8.75 13.91 -6.19
N VAL A 178 -8.43 15.12 -5.76
CA VAL A 178 -9.41 16.16 -5.44
C VAL A 178 -9.15 17.34 -6.36
N SER A 179 -10.22 17.86 -6.95
CA SER A 179 -10.26 19.17 -7.59
C SER A 179 -11.21 20.05 -6.80
N GLU A 180 -10.79 21.26 -6.45
CA GLU A 180 -11.64 22.28 -5.85
C GLU A 180 -11.77 23.46 -6.81
N VAL A 181 -13.00 23.88 -7.10
CA VAL A 181 -13.30 25.04 -7.95
C VAL A 181 -14.04 26.08 -7.13
N ASP A 182 -13.44 27.26 -6.98
CA ASP A 182 -14.09 28.43 -6.37
C ASP A 182 -15.24 28.90 -7.27
N GLN A 183 -16.45 28.96 -6.71
CA GLN A 183 -17.66 29.36 -7.44
C GLN A 183 -17.83 30.89 -7.48
N GLY A 184 -16.94 31.66 -6.86
CA GLY A 184 -16.95 33.13 -6.85
C GLY A 184 -17.95 33.76 -5.87
N ASP A 185 -18.66 32.95 -5.10
CA ASP A 185 -19.54 33.36 -3.99
C ASP A 185 -19.01 32.97 -2.61
N GLY A 186 -17.77 32.47 -2.55
CA GLY A 186 -17.13 31.96 -1.34
C GLY A 186 -17.42 30.48 -1.05
N THR A 187 -18.13 29.79 -1.95
CA THR A 187 -18.29 28.33 -1.92
C THR A 187 -17.34 27.64 -2.89
N PHE A 188 -16.98 26.40 -2.58
CA PHE A 188 -16.10 25.57 -3.39
C PHE A 188 -16.82 24.30 -3.80
N GLU A 189 -16.78 23.98 -5.09
CA GLU A 189 -17.20 22.68 -5.59
C GLU A 189 -16.01 21.73 -5.52
N THR A 190 -16.17 20.63 -4.79
CA THR A 190 -15.14 19.61 -4.60
C THR A 190 -15.51 18.37 -5.40
N THR A 191 -14.64 17.97 -6.31
CA THR A 191 -14.79 16.75 -7.12
C THR A 191 -13.70 15.76 -6.74
N VAL A 192 -14.11 14.52 -6.42
CA VAL A 192 -13.18 13.41 -6.15
C VAL A 192 -13.14 12.49 -7.35
N SER A 193 -11.93 12.14 -7.82
CA SER A 193 -11.71 11.27 -8.96
C SER A 193 -10.71 10.15 -8.61
N PRO A 194 -11.02 8.88 -8.88
CA PRO A 194 -10.07 7.80 -8.69
C PRO A 194 -9.07 7.69 -9.84
N ILE A 195 -7.85 7.27 -9.53
CA ILE A 195 -6.89 6.67 -10.47
C ILE A 195 -6.73 5.20 -10.11
N GLY A 196 -6.91 4.34 -11.09
CA GLY A 196 -6.88 2.90 -10.88
C GLY A 196 -7.01 2.11 -12.16
N ILE A 197 -7.23 0.81 -11.99
CA ILE A 197 -7.22 -0.15 -13.09
C ILE A 197 -8.43 -1.05 -13.05
N GLN A 198 -8.83 -1.54 -14.21
CA GLN A 198 -9.89 -2.50 -14.37
C GLN A 198 -9.54 -3.55 -15.40
N SER A 199 -9.88 -4.80 -15.13
CA SER A 199 -9.94 -5.82 -16.17
C SER A 199 -11.19 -5.62 -17.03
N THR A 200 -11.12 -5.93 -18.32
CA THR A 200 -12.22 -5.71 -19.27
C THR A 200 -12.78 -6.98 -19.89
N GLN A 201 -12.22 -8.13 -19.52
CA GLN A 201 -12.59 -9.41 -20.11
C GLN A 201 -12.28 -10.57 -19.16
N SER A 202 -13.00 -11.68 -19.37
CA SER A 202 -12.65 -12.96 -18.77
C SER A 202 -11.30 -13.44 -19.33
N ALA A 203 -10.44 -13.94 -18.45
CA ALA A 203 -9.09 -14.35 -18.77
C ALA A 203 -8.98 -15.45 -19.84
N GLY A 204 -9.82 -16.48 -19.77
CA GLY A 204 -9.81 -17.66 -20.66
C GLY A 204 -8.54 -18.52 -20.60
N SER A 205 -7.49 -18.05 -19.93
CA SER A 205 -6.21 -18.71 -19.71
C SER A 205 -5.52 -18.06 -18.50
N VAL A 206 -4.56 -18.78 -17.91
CA VAL A 206 -3.81 -18.30 -16.74
C VAL A 206 -3.13 -16.96 -17.02
N TYR A 207 -2.51 -16.80 -18.19
CA TYR A 207 -1.81 -15.57 -18.55
C TYR A 207 -2.75 -14.47 -19.05
N GLY A 208 -3.86 -14.86 -19.68
CA GLY A 208 -4.90 -13.93 -20.14
C GLY A 208 -5.56 -13.12 -19.02
N ALA A 209 -5.53 -13.60 -17.76
CA ALA A 209 -6.03 -12.87 -16.60
C ALA A 209 -5.22 -11.60 -16.29
N ARG A 210 -4.01 -11.49 -16.85
CA ARG A 210 -3.10 -10.37 -16.66
C ARG A 210 -2.95 -9.51 -17.90
N LEU A 211 -3.72 -9.82 -18.96
CA LEU A 211 -3.86 -9.05 -20.19
C LEU A 211 -5.23 -8.35 -20.18
N GLY A 212 -5.39 -7.27 -20.94
CA GLY A 212 -6.64 -6.52 -21.02
C GLY A 212 -6.92 -5.71 -19.75
N ILE A 213 -5.87 -5.27 -19.06
CA ILE A 213 -6.00 -4.30 -17.96
C ILE A 213 -6.06 -2.90 -18.56
N GLN A 214 -7.08 -2.14 -18.19
CA GLN A 214 -7.29 -0.77 -18.66
C GLN A 214 -7.25 0.21 -17.50
N SER A 215 -6.90 1.44 -17.80
CA SER A 215 -7.09 2.58 -16.89
C SER A 215 -8.58 2.87 -16.73
N ASN A 216 -8.98 3.36 -15.56
CA ASN A 216 -10.32 3.92 -15.36
C ASN A 216 -10.44 5.35 -15.94
N VAL A 217 -9.32 6.04 -16.13
CA VAL A 217 -9.25 7.29 -16.91
C VAL A 217 -9.07 6.96 -18.38
N GLU A 218 -9.76 7.70 -19.24
CA GLU A 218 -9.62 7.59 -20.69
C GLU A 218 -8.21 8.00 -21.14
N LEU A 219 -7.49 7.05 -21.74
CA LEU A 219 -6.14 7.23 -22.26
C LEU A 219 -6.12 6.98 -23.78
N PRO A 220 -5.09 7.48 -24.50
CA PRO A 220 -5.00 7.31 -25.95
C PRO A 220 -4.92 5.84 -26.34
N VAL A 221 -5.74 5.47 -27.33
CA VAL A 221 -5.77 4.12 -27.88
C VAL A 221 -4.56 3.91 -28.78
N ASP A 222 -3.83 2.84 -28.52
CA ASP A 222 -2.75 2.33 -29.36
C ASP A 222 -2.92 0.81 -29.48
N ASP A 223 -3.16 0.32 -30.70
CA ASP A 223 -3.40 -1.10 -30.99
C ASP A 223 -2.22 -2.02 -30.59
N SER A 224 -1.03 -1.46 -30.34
CA SER A 224 0.12 -2.21 -29.82
C SER A 224 0.09 -2.41 -28.31
N ILE A 225 -0.70 -1.61 -27.57
CA ILE A 225 -0.86 -1.71 -26.12
C ILE A 225 -1.91 -2.76 -25.79
N VAL A 226 -1.54 -3.70 -24.92
CA VAL A 226 -2.47 -4.71 -24.39
C VAL A 226 -2.87 -4.46 -22.94
N ASP A 227 -2.08 -3.69 -22.18
CA ASP A 227 -2.43 -3.24 -20.84
C ASP A 227 -2.00 -1.80 -20.57
N TYR A 228 -2.86 -1.10 -19.82
CA TYR A 228 -2.58 0.18 -19.18
C TYR A 228 -2.74 -0.01 -17.67
N ARG A 229 -1.67 0.21 -16.90
CA ARG A 229 -1.73 0.23 -15.44
C ARG A 229 -1.35 1.62 -14.94
N THR A 230 -2.33 2.38 -14.46
CA THR A 230 -2.14 3.74 -13.95
C THR A 230 -2.05 3.74 -12.43
N TRP A 231 -1.20 4.60 -11.88
CA TRP A 231 -0.87 4.60 -10.44
C TRP A 231 -1.14 5.94 -9.78
N ALA A 232 -0.65 7.01 -10.38
CA ALA A 232 -0.78 8.36 -9.87
C ALA A 232 -1.01 9.36 -10.99
N GLN A 233 -1.59 10.49 -10.62
CA GLN A 233 -1.74 11.74 -11.36
C GLN A 233 -1.03 12.90 -10.62
N LEU A 234 -0.56 13.90 -11.37
CA LEU A 234 -0.08 15.18 -10.87
C LEU A 234 -0.72 16.27 -11.74
N ASN A 235 -1.42 17.22 -11.11
CA ASN A 235 -1.96 18.39 -11.78
C ASN A 235 -1.08 19.60 -11.47
N ILE A 236 -0.70 20.34 -12.51
CA ILE A 236 -0.03 21.62 -12.42
C ILE A 236 -1.06 22.69 -12.77
N THR A 237 -1.43 23.49 -11.78
CA THR A 237 -2.43 24.55 -11.92
C THR A 237 -1.76 25.86 -12.32
N ASP A 238 -2.39 26.62 -13.22
CA ASP A 238 -2.00 28.00 -13.51
C ASP A 238 -2.46 28.90 -12.35
N VAL A 239 -1.50 29.59 -11.73
CA VAL A 239 -1.72 30.45 -10.56
C VAL A 239 -2.66 31.61 -10.88
N ASP A 240 -2.73 32.06 -12.14
CA ASP A 240 -3.50 33.24 -12.52
C ASP A 240 -5.02 32.96 -12.66
N ASN A 241 -5.42 31.73 -12.96
CA ASN A 241 -6.82 31.35 -13.23
C ASN A 241 -7.35 30.16 -12.42
N ASN A 242 -6.52 29.55 -11.56
CA ASN A 242 -6.83 28.33 -10.80
C ASN A 242 -7.31 27.17 -11.68
N ASP A 243 -6.85 27.11 -12.93
CA ASP A 243 -7.21 26.08 -13.91
C ASP A 243 -6.03 25.12 -14.14
N VAL A 244 -6.32 23.84 -14.41
CA VAL A 244 -5.27 22.82 -14.60
C VAL A 244 -4.59 23.05 -15.94
N SER A 245 -3.41 23.65 -15.90
CA SER A 245 -2.58 23.92 -17.09
C SER A 245 -2.01 22.63 -17.68
N THR A 246 -1.62 21.67 -16.84
CA THR A 246 -1.06 20.39 -17.29
C THR A 246 -1.41 19.29 -16.30
N SER A 247 -1.83 18.15 -16.82
CA SER A 247 -2.05 16.93 -16.04
C SER A 247 -1.12 15.82 -16.50
N TYR A 248 -0.50 15.14 -15.55
CA TYR A 248 0.31 13.96 -15.78
C TYR A 248 -0.37 12.77 -15.14
N ILE A 249 -0.60 11.68 -15.85
CA ILE A 249 -0.89 10.36 -15.30
C ILE A 249 0.34 9.49 -15.51
N VAL A 250 0.71 8.69 -14.52
CA VAL A 250 1.90 7.84 -14.57
C VAL A 250 1.56 6.37 -14.30
N GLY A 251 2.37 5.48 -14.86
CA GLY A 251 2.19 4.06 -14.68
C GLY A 251 3.00 3.21 -15.64
N SER A 252 2.37 2.20 -16.22
CA SER A 252 2.96 1.37 -17.26
C SER A 252 2.02 1.09 -18.44
N SER A 253 2.62 0.93 -19.61
CA SER A 253 1.96 0.40 -20.80
C SER A 253 2.66 -0.88 -21.24
N SER A 254 1.88 -1.90 -21.58
CA SER A 254 2.40 -3.23 -21.89
C SER A 254 2.16 -3.64 -23.33
N ARG A 255 3.08 -4.44 -23.89
CA ARG A 255 2.99 -5.00 -25.24
C ARG A 255 3.21 -6.51 -25.16
N VAL A 256 2.52 -7.29 -26.00
CA VAL A 256 2.66 -8.75 -26.01
C VAL A 256 4.10 -9.15 -26.30
N ARG A 257 4.61 -10.10 -25.51
CA ARG A 257 5.92 -10.70 -25.74
C ARG A 257 5.96 -12.12 -25.20
N ASN A 258 6.58 -13.03 -25.94
CA ASN A 258 6.69 -14.43 -25.54
C ASN A 258 8.06 -14.80 -24.94
N ASN A 259 8.01 -15.77 -24.04
CA ASN A 259 9.16 -16.53 -23.59
C ASN A 259 8.84 -18.04 -23.63
N THR A 260 9.72 -18.89 -23.11
CA THR A 260 9.47 -20.34 -23.09
C THR A 260 8.34 -20.75 -22.16
N ASN A 261 7.93 -19.87 -21.23
CA ASN A 261 6.77 -20.06 -20.36
C ASN A 261 5.45 -19.62 -21.02
N GLY A 262 5.46 -19.04 -22.23
CA GLY A 262 4.25 -18.72 -23.00
C GLY A 262 4.16 -17.29 -23.51
N ASP A 263 2.94 -16.88 -23.85
CA ASP A 263 2.60 -15.54 -24.30
C ASP A 263 2.29 -14.64 -23.10
N HIS A 264 3.16 -13.65 -22.87
CA HIS A 264 3.07 -12.69 -21.77
C HIS A 264 3.19 -11.26 -22.31
N PHE A 265 3.78 -10.37 -21.52
CA PHE A 265 4.02 -8.99 -21.90
C PHE A 265 5.33 -8.44 -21.33
N ILE A 266 5.82 -7.41 -22.01
CA ILE A 266 6.83 -6.48 -21.52
C ILE A 266 6.12 -5.18 -21.15
N SER A 267 6.55 -4.52 -20.08
CA SER A 267 5.98 -3.25 -19.61
C SER A 267 7.01 -2.14 -19.64
N ASN A 268 6.62 -0.96 -20.12
CA ASN A 268 7.43 0.25 -20.07
C ASN A 268 6.83 1.21 -19.03
N ALA A 269 7.70 1.82 -18.21
CA ALA A 269 7.35 3.02 -17.46
C ALA A 269 6.78 4.05 -18.43
N THR A 270 5.57 4.53 -18.17
CA THR A 270 4.82 5.37 -19.11
C THR A 270 4.23 6.57 -18.38
N VAL A 271 4.27 7.72 -19.06
CA VAL A 271 3.61 8.95 -18.63
C VAL A 271 2.62 9.34 -19.71
N TRP A 272 1.42 9.74 -19.29
CA TRP A 272 0.41 10.38 -20.12
C TRP A 272 0.31 11.84 -19.70
N LYS A 273 0.59 12.77 -20.60
CA LYS A 273 0.53 14.22 -20.37
C LYS A 273 -0.64 14.81 -21.12
N SER A 274 -1.45 15.63 -20.47
CA SER A 274 -2.50 16.47 -21.08
C SER A 274 -2.20 17.92 -20.78
N GLU A 275 -2.36 18.80 -21.76
CA GLU A 275 -2.22 20.25 -21.59
C GLU A 275 -3.61 20.91 -21.69
N ASN A 276 -3.92 21.82 -20.77
CA ASN A 276 -5.16 22.60 -20.70
C ASN A 276 -6.43 21.74 -20.86
N GLY A 277 -6.48 20.59 -20.18
CA GLY A 277 -7.61 19.66 -20.25
C GLY A 277 -7.82 18.96 -21.61
N GLY A 278 -6.82 19.00 -22.50
CA GLY A 278 -6.86 18.33 -23.78
C GLY A 278 -6.76 16.79 -23.69
N THR A 279 -6.71 16.14 -24.84
CA THR A 279 -6.44 14.69 -24.90
C THR A 279 -5.05 14.40 -24.38
N TYR A 280 -4.90 13.31 -23.62
CA TYR A 280 -3.59 12.86 -23.19
C TYR A 280 -2.71 12.47 -24.39
N GLU A 281 -1.41 12.68 -24.28
CA GLU A 281 -0.38 12.10 -25.14
C GLU A 281 0.55 11.26 -24.27
N TYR A 282 1.04 10.13 -24.78
CA TYR A 282 1.82 9.21 -23.97
C TYR A 282 3.29 9.16 -24.38
N ALA A 283 4.17 9.01 -23.40
CA ALA A 283 5.59 8.78 -23.57
C ALA A 283 6.02 7.52 -22.82
N ARG A 284 6.58 6.54 -23.55
CA ARG A 284 7.21 5.36 -22.96
C ARG A 284 8.68 5.63 -22.67
N ILE A 285 9.08 5.37 -21.45
CA ILE A 285 10.47 5.46 -21.04
C ILE A 285 11.15 4.13 -21.36
N GLY A 286 12.26 4.19 -22.10
CA GLY A 286 13.04 3.01 -22.45
C GLY A 286 13.63 2.29 -21.23
N TRP A 287 13.84 0.98 -21.35
CA TRP A 287 14.61 0.24 -20.35
C TRP A 287 16.10 0.55 -20.50
N PRO A 288 16.82 0.91 -19.42
CA PRO A 288 18.27 1.03 -19.46
C PRO A 288 18.97 -0.24 -19.97
N SER A 289 18.34 -1.42 -19.85
CA SER A 289 18.87 -2.67 -20.41
C SER A 289 19.02 -2.67 -21.94
N GLY A 290 18.24 -1.83 -22.64
CA GLY A 290 18.16 -1.77 -24.10
C GLY A 290 17.58 -3.03 -24.74
N LYS A 291 16.99 -3.95 -23.98
CA LYS A 291 16.51 -5.25 -24.47
C LYS A 291 15.15 -5.61 -23.89
N GLU A 292 14.25 -6.06 -24.77
CA GLU A 292 12.91 -6.56 -24.39
C GLU A 292 12.96 -7.91 -23.64
N LYS A 293 13.97 -8.75 -23.92
CA LYS A 293 14.08 -10.12 -23.42
C LYS A 293 15.54 -10.53 -23.26
N ASP A 294 15.84 -11.24 -22.19
CA ASP A 294 17.12 -11.92 -21.96
C ASP A 294 16.86 -13.28 -21.29
N GLY A 295 17.21 -14.36 -21.98
CA GLY A 295 16.75 -15.71 -21.63
C GLY A 295 15.22 -15.75 -21.53
N GLU A 296 14.72 -16.13 -20.35
CA GLU A 296 13.28 -16.14 -20.05
C GLU A 296 12.74 -14.84 -19.49
N ARG A 297 13.60 -13.90 -19.10
CA ARG A 297 13.18 -12.68 -18.40
C ARG A 297 12.78 -11.60 -19.40
N LEU A 298 11.53 -11.17 -19.28
CA LEU A 298 10.92 -10.10 -20.04
C LEU A 298 11.12 -8.77 -19.32
N ALA A 299 11.49 -7.73 -20.06
CA ALA A 299 11.72 -6.41 -19.49
C ALA A 299 10.41 -5.81 -18.93
N GLN A 300 10.51 -5.31 -17.70
CA GLN A 300 9.43 -4.65 -16.98
C GLN A 300 9.84 -3.24 -16.53
N GLY A 301 8.86 -2.34 -16.44
CA GLY A 301 9.04 -0.98 -15.98
C GLY A 301 7.71 -0.33 -15.67
N SER A 302 7.66 0.46 -14.60
CA SER A 302 6.47 1.17 -14.15
C SER A 302 6.87 2.38 -13.31
N ILE A 303 6.01 3.39 -13.32
CA ILE A 303 6.08 4.53 -12.40
C ILE A 303 4.96 4.35 -11.39
N ARG A 304 5.30 4.37 -10.09
CA ARG A 304 4.36 4.20 -8.98
C ARG A 304 3.89 5.55 -8.42
N ASP A 305 4.75 6.56 -8.42
CA ASP A 305 4.41 7.88 -7.87
C ASP A 305 5.10 9.03 -8.62
N ILE A 306 4.53 10.22 -8.53
CA ILE A 306 4.96 11.47 -9.18
C ILE A 306 4.70 12.65 -8.25
N ALA A 307 5.65 13.58 -8.17
CA ALA A 307 5.53 14.77 -7.33
C ALA A 307 6.24 15.98 -7.95
N LEU A 308 5.76 17.18 -7.59
CA LEU A 308 6.40 18.44 -7.96
C LEU A 308 7.37 18.85 -6.84
N THR A 309 8.66 18.66 -7.07
CA THR A 309 9.69 19.10 -6.13
C THR A 309 10.14 20.53 -6.42
N SER A 310 10.87 21.14 -5.48
CA SER A 310 11.56 22.42 -5.70
C SER A 310 12.56 22.41 -6.87
N SER A 311 12.96 21.23 -7.36
CA SER A 311 13.89 21.03 -8.46
C SER A 311 13.21 20.53 -9.75
N GLY A 312 11.88 20.58 -9.81
CA GLY A 312 11.08 20.14 -10.95
C GLY A 312 10.27 18.88 -10.67
N ILE A 313 9.68 18.32 -11.74
CA ILE A 313 8.82 17.13 -11.66
C ILE A 313 9.69 15.88 -11.64
N TYR A 314 9.54 15.10 -10.57
CA TYR A 314 10.18 13.79 -10.42
C TYR A 314 9.13 12.72 -10.23
N ALA A 315 9.49 11.51 -10.62
CA ALA A 315 8.67 10.33 -10.46
C ALA A 315 9.52 9.13 -10.05
N VAL A 316 8.90 8.16 -9.40
CA VAL A 316 9.58 7.00 -8.82
C VAL A 316 8.86 5.70 -9.16
N GLY A 317 9.61 4.62 -9.27
CA GLY A 317 9.07 3.29 -9.55
C GLY A 317 10.19 2.28 -9.74
N TYR A 318 10.14 1.51 -10.83
CA TYR A 318 11.20 0.60 -11.20
C TYR A 318 11.39 0.50 -12.71
N ASN A 319 12.56 0.04 -13.14
CA ASN A 319 12.88 -0.16 -14.54
C ASN A 319 13.89 -1.29 -14.74
N THR A 320 13.84 -1.97 -15.89
CA THR A 320 14.78 -3.04 -16.25
C THR A 320 16.12 -2.46 -16.65
N TYR A 321 17.19 -2.89 -16.01
CA TYR A 321 18.51 -2.26 -16.15
C TYR A 321 19.63 -3.20 -16.60
N ASP A 322 19.59 -4.49 -16.25
CA ASP A 322 20.71 -5.40 -16.52
C ASP A 322 20.63 -5.97 -17.94
N ASN A 323 21.54 -5.56 -18.83
CA ASN A 323 21.62 -6.04 -20.21
C ASN A 323 21.86 -7.56 -20.34
N ASN A 324 22.31 -8.23 -19.29
CA ASN A 324 22.67 -9.66 -19.31
C ASN A 324 21.68 -10.56 -18.58
N ASN A 325 20.66 -10.00 -17.91
CA ASN A 325 19.69 -10.78 -17.15
C ASN A 325 18.28 -10.17 -17.14
N ASN A 326 18.08 -8.94 -17.63
CA ASN A 326 16.82 -8.21 -17.47
C ASN A 326 16.30 -8.15 -16.03
N TYR A 327 17.20 -7.98 -15.06
CA TYR A 327 16.78 -7.59 -13.71
C TYR A 327 16.19 -6.17 -13.75
N TYR A 328 15.16 -5.95 -12.94
CA TYR A 328 14.58 -4.64 -12.73
C TYR A 328 14.76 -4.17 -11.30
N GLU A 329 14.86 -2.85 -11.15
CA GLU A 329 15.28 -2.20 -9.91
C GLU A 329 14.60 -0.85 -9.71
N ALA A 330 14.59 -0.43 -8.45
CA ALA A 330 14.16 0.88 -7.98
C ALA A 330 14.78 1.99 -8.84
N SER A 331 13.93 2.79 -9.48
CA SER A 331 14.31 3.77 -10.49
C SER A 331 13.67 5.12 -10.26
N VAL A 332 14.44 6.18 -10.51
CA VAL A 332 13.95 7.57 -10.50
C VAL A 332 13.82 8.05 -11.95
N PHE A 333 12.74 8.79 -12.21
CA PHE A 333 12.43 9.44 -13.47
C PHE A 333 12.25 10.94 -13.23
N ARG A 334 12.44 11.75 -14.27
CA ARG A 334 12.19 13.20 -14.20
C ARG A 334 11.81 13.75 -15.56
N VAL A 335 11.15 14.91 -15.55
CA VAL A 335 11.08 15.77 -16.74
C VAL A 335 12.45 16.43 -16.95
N ASN A 336 13.00 16.34 -18.15
CA ASN A 336 14.24 17.00 -18.53
C ASN A 336 13.98 18.40 -19.14
N ASP A 337 15.05 19.11 -19.49
CA ASP A 337 14.97 20.47 -20.05
C ASP A 337 14.23 20.54 -21.41
N ASP A 338 14.08 19.40 -22.10
CA ASP A 338 13.33 19.26 -23.36
C ASP A 338 11.85 18.91 -23.12
N ASP A 339 11.37 18.99 -21.88
CA ASP A 339 10.01 18.64 -21.47
C ASP A 339 9.63 17.17 -21.76
N THR A 340 10.61 16.27 -21.60
CA THR A 340 10.42 14.82 -21.79
C THR A 340 10.79 14.05 -20.53
N PHE A 341 10.04 12.98 -20.26
CA PHE A 341 10.37 12.07 -19.16
C PHE A 341 11.56 11.17 -19.51
N VAL A 342 12.56 11.16 -18.63
CA VAL A 342 13.77 10.34 -18.76
C VAL A 342 14.02 9.51 -17.50
N ASN A 343 14.66 8.35 -17.65
CA ASN A 343 15.18 7.59 -16.52
C ASN A 343 16.49 8.23 -16.03
N VAL A 344 16.51 8.63 -14.76
CA VAL A 344 17.68 9.26 -14.12
C VAL A 344 18.67 8.20 -13.60
N GLY A 345 18.22 6.95 -13.50
CA GLY A 345 18.94 5.81 -12.95
C GLY A 345 18.39 5.38 -11.59
N GLY A 346 18.75 4.18 -11.15
CA GLY A 346 18.22 3.67 -9.89
C GLY A 346 19.02 4.01 -8.64
N ILE A 347 18.72 3.30 -7.55
CA ILE A 347 19.15 3.66 -6.19
C ILE A 347 20.41 2.91 -5.75
N SER A 348 21.42 3.66 -5.32
CA SER A 348 22.64 3.10 -4.73
C SER A 348 22.32 2.38 -3.42
N GLY A 349 22.88 1.18 -3.22
CA GLY A 349 22.60 0.34 -2.04
C GLY A 349 21.32 -0.51 -2.13
N ALA A 350 20.43 -0.24 -3.08
CA ALA A 350 19.21 -1.02 -3.36
C ALA A 350 19.20 -1.59 -4.79
N ARG A 351 20.37 -2.05 -5.25
CA ARG A 351 20.55 -2.78 -6.51
C ARG A 351 20.27 -4.26 -6.29
N VAL A 352 19.72 -4.96 -7.30
CA VAL A 352 19.50 -6.41 -7.27
C VAL A 352 20.77 -7.20 -6.91
N LYS A 353 21.91 -6.75 -7.45
CA LYS A 353 23.24 -7.27 -7.12
C LYS A 353 23.91 -6.38 -6.06
N ASN A 354 24.56 -7.01 -5.08
CA ASN A 354 25.39 -6.28 -4.13
C ASN A 354 26.73 -5.83 -4.77
N SER A 355 27.60 -5.20 -3.97
CA SER A 355 28.92 -4.73 -4.41
C SER A 355 29.86 -5.84 -4.90
N ASP A 356 29.64 -7.08 -4.45
CA ASP A 356 30.43 -8.25 -4.85
C ASP A 356 29.91 -8.89 -6.15
N GLY A 357 28.78 -8.40 -6.68
CA GLY A 357 28.12 -8.92 -7.88
C GLY A 357 27.12 -10.05 -7.60
N ASP A 358 26.95 -10.45 -6.33
CA ASP A 358 25.99 -11.46 -5.91
C ASP A 358 24.56 -10.95 -6.03
N VAL A 359 23.66 -11.76 -6.60
CA VAL A 359 22.22 -11.49 -6.58
C VAL A 359 21.71 -11.71 -5.15
N VAL A 360 21.24 -10.63 -4.53
CA VAL A 360 20.72 -10.63 -3.15
C VAL A 360 19.22 -10.39 -3.13
N TYR A 361 18.74 -9.52 -4.02
CA TYR A 361 17.32 -9.23 -4.15
C TYR A 361 16.77 -9.85 -5.42
N SER A 362 15.51 -10.26 -5.40
CA SER A 362 14.82 -10.69 -6.60
C SER A 362 14.40 -9.50 -7.47
N ASN A 363 14.07 -8.39 -6.82
CA ASN A 363 13.81 -7.09 -7.41
C ASN A 363 13.90 -5.99 -6.34
N THR A 364 14.00 -4.75 -6.78
CA THR A 364 13.81 -3.57 -5.91
C THR A 364 12.86 -2.59 -6.59
N GLN A 365 12.15 -1.78 -5.81
CA GLN A 365 11.27 -0.72 -6.33
C GLN A 365 11.18 0.46 -5.37
N LEU A 366 10.87 1.63 -5.90
CA LEU A 366 10.30 2.74 -5.13
C LEU A 366 8.77 2.69 -5.26
N VAL A 367 8.08 3.04 -4.18
CA VAL A 367 6.62 2.90 -4.05
C VAL A 367 5.93 4.27 -3.97
N SER A 368 6.48 5.20 -3.21
CA SER A 368 5.89 6.53 -3.04
C SER A 368 6.95 7.60 -2.83
N MET A 369 6.62 8.85 -3.14
CA MET A 369 7.45 10.02 -2.88
C MET A 369 6.62 11.23 -2.48
N ASN A 370 7.27 12.23 -1.90
CA ASN A 370 6.65 13.51 -1.56
C ASN A 370 7.35 14.70 -2.23
N ASP A 371 6.83 15.90 -2.04
CA ASP A 371 7.30 17.14 -2.68
C ASP A 371 8.68 17.59 -2.17
N ASN A 372 9.08 17.08 -1.00
CA ASN A 372 10.42 17.28 -0.45
C ASN A 372 11.50 16.45 -1.17
N GLY A 373 11.10 15.59 -2.12
CA GLY A 373 12.01 14.67 -2.80
C GLY A 373 12.45 13.50 -1.93
N VAL A 374 11.73 13.21 -0.85
CA VAL A 374 11.91 11.97 -0.07
C VAL A 374 11.09 10.88 -0.73
N ALA A 375 11.70 9.73 -0.99
CA ALA A 375 11.02 8.58 -1.54
C ALA A 375 11.19 7.36 -0.64
N ILE A 376 10.25 6.43 -0.73
CA ILE A 376 10.27 5.17 0.00
C ILE A 376 10.21 4.00 -0.96
N GLY A 377 10.82 2.88 -0.60
CA GLY A 377 10.84 1.69 -1.45
C GLY A 377 11.18 0.43 -0.68
N GLU A 378 11.10 -0.73 -1.36
CA GLU A 378 11.56 -1.99 -0.81
C GLU A 378 12.47 -2.78 -1.73
N SER A 379 13.32 -3.58 -1.10
CA SER A 379 14.13 -4.59 -1.76
C SER A 379 13.62 -5.97 -1.37
N LYS A 380 13.08 -6.74 -2.32
CA LYS A 380 12.57 -8.09 -2.06
C LYS A 380 13.74 -9.05 -1.96
N LEU A 381 13.97 -9.63 -0.79
CA LEU A 381 15.02 -10.63 -0.61
C LEU A 381 14.75 -11.84 -1.50
N TYR A 382 15.80 -12.31 -2.16
CA TYR A 382 15.74 -13.61 -2.84
C TYR A 382 15.57 -14.70 -1.78
N GLY A 383 14.71 -15.70 -2.00
CA GLY A 383 14.45 -16.69 -0.96
C GLY A 383 15.67 -17.53 -0.55
N SER A 384 16.68 -17.65 -1.41
CA SER A 384 17.97 -18.27 -1.04
C SER A 384 18.90 -17.36 -0.23
N ARG A 385 18.50 -16.13 0.06
CA ARG A 385 19.27 -15.10 0.79
C ARG A 385 18.45 -14.51 1.95
N PRO A 386 17.82 -15.32 2.81
CA PRO A 386 16.98 -14.79 3.88
C PRO A 386 17.82 -14.06 4.92
N GLU A 387 17.25 -13.01 5.51
CA GLU A 387 17.83 -12.29 6.64
C GLU A 387 17.05 -12.62 7.91
N ASN A 388 17.76 -12.99 8.97
CA ASN A 388 17.15 -13.43 10.23
C ASN A 388 16.04 -14.51 10.04
N GLY A 389 16.26 -15.40 9.06
CA GLY A 389 15.33 -16.48 8.75
C GLY A 389 14.03 -16.07 8.04
N ALA A 390 13.97 -14.89 7.42
CA ALA A 390 12.87 -14.46 6.55
C ALA A 390 13.39 -13.93 5.21
N ALA A 391 12.68 -14.24 4.12
CA ALA A 391 12.91 -13.71 2.79
C ALA A 391 12.03 -12.46 2.56
N ALA A 392 12.16 -11.51 3.46
CA ALA A 392 11.24 -10.40 3.57
C ALA A 392 11.48 -9.28 2.54
N ASN A 393 10.47 -8.45 2.36
CA ASN A 393 10.57 -7.17 1.68
C ASN A 393 11.26 -6.16 2.60
N LYS A 394 12.51 -5.78 2.30
CA LYS A 394 13.29 -4.86 3.13
C LYS A 394 12.95 -3.40 2.82
N PRO A 395 12.35 -2.65 3.75
CA PRO A 395 11.99 -1.26 3.51
C PRO A 395 13.18 -0.32 3.62
N PHE A 396 13.23 0.67 2.74
CA PHE A 396 14.24 1.73 2.74
C PHE A 396 13.64 3.09 2.36
N VAL A 397 14.37 4.14 2.75
CA VAL A 397 14.11 5.54 2.41
C VAL A 397 15.23 6.05 1.52
N VAL A 398 14.88 6.87 0.54
CA VAL A 398 15.80 7.74 -0.20
C VAL A 398 15.53 9.16 0.27
N GLU A 399 16.39 9.67 1.15
CA GLU A 399 16.17 10.95 1.85
C GLU A 399 16.23 12.15 0.90
N ASN A 400 16.82 12.01 -0.30
CA ASN A 400 16.80 13.05 -1.31
C ASN A 400 17.05 12.49 -2.73
N ILE A 401 15.99 12.29 -3.50
CA ILE A 401 16.06 11.73 -4.86
C ILE A 401 16.75 12.65 -5.88
N VAL A 402 16.84 13.96 -5.60
CA VAL A 402 17.41 14.95 -6.52
C VAL A 402 18.95 14.93 -6.47
N SER A 403 19.51 14.96 -5.26
CA SER A 403 20.96 15.15 -5.05
C SER A 403 21.67 13.89 -4.56
N ASN A 404 20.97 12.96 -3.88
CA ASN A 404 21.58 11.76 -3.30
C ASN A 404 20.64 10.53 -3.35
N ARG A 405 20.68 9.81 -4.47
CA ARG A 405 19.91 8.58 -4.69
C ARG A 405 20.54 7.36 -4.02
N SER A 406 20.57 7.35 -2.69
CA SER A 406 21.03 6.21 -1.88
C SER A 406 19.93 5.69 -0.96
N ALA A 407 19.87 4.37 -0.82
CA ALA A 407 18.94 3.70 0.06
C ALA A 407 19.46 3.69 1.51
N LYS A 408 18.64 4.16 2.43
CA LYS A 408 18.82 4.01 3.87
C LYS A 408 17.72 3.11 4.42
N TYR A 409 18.08 1.86 4.72
CA TYR A 409 17.12 0.86 5.20
C TYR A 409 16.58 1.22 6.58
N LEU A 410 15.29 0.94 6.85
CA LEU A 410 14.62 1.33 8.11
C LEU A 410 15.36 0.82 9.35
N GLN A 411 15.95 -0.36 9.28
CA GLN A 411 16.75 -0.95 10.36
C GLN A 411 17.95 -0.10 10.83
N SER A 412 18.37 0.88 10.03
CA SER A 412 19.46 1.80 10.39
C SER A 412 19.01 3.00 11.23
N TYR A 413 17.71 3.24 11.38
CA TYR A 413 17.16 4.39 12.11
C TYR A 413 17.07 4.18 13.64
N GLY A 414 17.49 3.02 14.15
CA GLY A 414 17.57 2.76 15.60
C GLY A 414 16.21 2.65 16.32
N GLN A 415 15.12 2.44 15.58
CA GLN A 415 13.77 2.25 16.12
C GLN A 415 13.55 0.80 16.54
N SER A 416 12.83 0.57 17.64
CA SER A 416 12.55 -0.78 18.16
C SER A 416 11.72 -1.62 17.19
N LEU A 417 10.82 -1.01 16.41
CA LEU A 417 10.04 -1.69 15.37
C LEU A 417 10.90 -2.15 14.18
N PHE A 418 12.07 -1.55 13.97
CA PHE A 418 12.90 -1.80 12.79
C PHE A 418 14.04 -2.78 13.12
N PHE A 419 13.69 -3.96 13.63
CA PHE A 419 14.66 -5.00 13.97
C PHE A 419 15.34 -5.61 12.73
N THR A 420 16.45 -6.33 12.93
CA THR A 420 17.19 -6.97 11.83
C THR A 420 16.35 -8.02 11.11
N GLY A 421 16.28 -7.92 9.79
CA GLY A 421 15.46 -8.79 8.94
C GLY A 421 13.97 -8.48 9.00
N VAL A 422 13.55 -7.32 9.52
CA VAL A 422 12.16 -6.86 9.47
C VAL A 422 11.68 -6.75 8.02
N GLY A 423 10.50 -7.33 7.75
CA GLY A 423 9.75 -7.14 6.53
C GLY A 423 8.76 -5.99 6.64
N ALA A 424 8.60 -5.24 5.56
CA ALA A 424 7.49 -4.30 5.43
C ALA A 424 6.98 -4.21 3.99
N ASP A 425 5.72 -3.80 3.87
CA ASP A 425 5.14 -3.27 2.64
C ASP A 425 4.74 -1.82 2.92
N LEU A 426 5.33 -0.90 2.17
CA LEU A 426 5.19 0.52 2.35
C LEU A 426 3.97 1.01 1.56
N GLY A 427 3.20 1.91 2.18
CA GLY A 427 1.98 2.48 1.61
C GLY A 427 2.24 3.86 1.01
N ALA A 428 2.38 4.89 1.84
CA ALA A 428 2.65 6.27 1.42
C ALA A 428 3.72 6.92 2.26
N ILE A 429 4.20 8.04 1.73
CA ILE A 429 4.81 9.13 2.49
C ILE A 429 4.05 10.43 2.18
N ASN A 430 3.70 11.22 3.21
CA ASN A 430 3.11 12.55 3.02
C ASN A 430 4.18 13.66 3.02
N ASN A 431 3.80 14.92 2.84
CA ASN A 431 4.71 16.06 2.82
C ASN A 431 5.30 16.43 4.20
N PHE A 432 4.86 15.77 5.27
CA PHE A 432 5.46 15.84 6.61
C PHE A 432 6.45 14.70 6.88
N ASN A 433 6.83 13.97 5.83
CA ASN A 433 7.69 12.77 5.86
C ASN A 433 7.16 11.63 6.74
N GLU A 434 5.85 11.58 6.99
CA GLU A 434 5.20 10.49 7.71
C GLU A 434 5.01 9.31 6.75
N ILE A 435 5.75 8.22 7.00
CA ILE A 435 5.63 6.97 6.27
C ILE A 435 4.59 6.11 6.95
N VAL A 436 3.65 5.58 6.18
CA VAL A 436 2.73 4.52 6.64
C VAL A 436 2.91 3.25 5.82
N GLY A 437 2.55 2.13 6.43
CA GLY A 437 2.61 0.84 5.75
C GLY A 437 2.21 -0.31 6.66
N THR A 438 2.66 -1.49 6.27
CA THR A 438 2.51 -2.74 7.02
C THR A 438 3.88 -3.28 7.38
N ILE A 439 4.12 -3.59 8.65
CA ILE A 439 5.42 -4.10 9.13
C ILE A 439 5.26 -5.42 9.88
N ASP A 440 6.30 -6.24 9.84
CA ASP A 440 6.41 -7.41 10.71
C ASP A 440 6.39 -6.98 12.19
N ALA A 441 5.44 -7.53 12.93
CA ALA A 441 5.29 -7.31 14.37
C ALA A 441 5.93 -8.44 15.20
N SER A 442 6.60 -9.40 14.55
CA SER A 442 7.27 -10.53 15.21
C SER A 442 8.59 -10.87 14.53
N GLN A 443 9.57 -11.37 15.29
CA GLN A 443 10.89 -11.77 14.79
C GLN A 443 11.00 -13.29 14.53
N ALA A 444 9.86 -14.00 14.54
CA ALA A 444 9.84 -15.44 14.31
C ALA A 444 10.44 -15.77 12.94
N ARG A 445 11.12 -16.91 12.82
CA ARG A 445 11.65 -17.34 11.52
C ARG A 445 10.49 -17.78 10.63
N GLU A 446 10.50 -17.32 9.38
CA GLU A 446 9.54 -17.75 8.35
C GLU A 446 10.05 -18.97 7.58
N ASN A 447 11.37 -19.09 7.46
CA ASN A 447 12.05 -20.25 6.88
C ASN A 447 11.76 -21.50 7.72
N ASP A 448 11.09 -22.48 7.10
CA ASP A 448 10.48 -23.66 7.73
C ASP A 448 9.52 -23.29 8.88
N GLY A 449 8.97 -22.09 8.83
CA GLY A 449 8.12 -21.50 9.86
C GLY A 449 6.76 -21.04 9.33
N GLN A 450 6.05 -20.29 10.16
CA GLN A 450 4.84 -19.60 9.73
C GLN A 450 5.20 -18.20 9.23
N PRO A 451 4.39 -17.62 8.35
CA PRO A 451 4.46 -16.20 8.05
C PRO A 451 4.45 -15.37 9.34
N ARG A 452 5.22 -14.29 9.37
CA ARG A 452 5.24 -13.37 10.52
C ARG A 452 3.93 -12.61 10.63
N ARG A 453 3.53 -12.33 11.87
CA ARG A 453 2.41 -11.44 12.13
C ARG A 453 2.75 -10.04 11.65
N ARG A 454 1.78 -9.36 11.04
CA ARG A 454 1.95 -8.01 10.50
C ARG A 454 0.95 -7.02 11.09
N ARG A 455 1.33 -5.75 11.12
CA ARG A 455 0.55 -4.64 11.69
C ARG A 455 0.76 -3.35 10.88
N GLY A 456 -0.24 -2.48 10.91
CA GLY A 456 -0.09 -1.12 10.40
C GLY A 456 0.92 -0.34 11.24
N PHE A 457 1.76 0.46 10.61
CA PHE A 457 2.74 1.30 11.31
C PHE A 457 2.80 2.71 10.72
N ILE A 458 3.35 3.62 11.51
CA ILE A 458 3.73 4.97 11.09
C ILE A 458 5.14 5.30 11.58
N TYR A 459 5.89 6.05 10.78
CA TYR A 459 7.19 6.60 11.15
C TYR A 459 7.49 7.90 10.40
N THR A 460 7.86 8.96 11.13
CA THR A 460 8.33 10.20 10.53
C THR A 460 9.83 10.11 10.23
N VAL A 461 10.21 10.18 8.94
CA VAL A 461 11.64 10.24 8.56
C VAL A 461 12.23 11.53 9.12
N PRO A 462 13.33 11.53 9.89
CA PRO A 462 13.86 12.74 10.49
C PRO A 462 14.40 13.75 9.46
N ASN A 463 13.86 14.97 9.47
CA ASN A 463 14.36 16.13 8.74
C ASN A 463 13.93 17.42 9.46
N MET A 464 14.88 18.34 9.73
CA MET A 464 14.61 19.51 10.59
C MET A 464 13.53 20.46 10.04
N GLU A 465 13.37 20.55 8.72
CA GLU A 465 12.44 21.50 8.11
C GLU A 465 11.06 20.88 7.83
N THR A 466 11.06 19.60 7.46
CA THR A 466 9.88 18.94 6.87
C THR A 466 9.23 17.93 7.80
N SER A 467 9.90 17.53 8.89
CA SER A 467 9.40 16.51 9.83
C SER A 467 8.89 17.10 11.14
N LYS A 468 8.21 18.25 11.08
CA LYS A 468 7.72 18.98 12.25
C LYS A 468 6.75 18.16 13.12
N ARG A 469 6.12 17.12 12.57
CA ARG A 469 5.24 16.19 13.31
C ARG A 469 5.95 15.05 14.03
N ALA A 470 7.27 14.88 13.87
CA ALA A 470 7.99 13.79 14.53
C ALA A 470 7.84 13.83 16.07
N GLU A 471 7.70 15.03 16.65
CA GLU A 471 7.50 15.24 18.09
C GLU A 471 6.15 14.70 18.58
N LEU A 472 5.09 14.75 17.76
CA LEU A 472 3.79 14.15 18.10
C LEU A 472 3.91 12.65 18.39
N TYR A 473 4.89 11.99 17.78
CA TYR A 473 5.16 10.57 17.95
C TYR A 473 6.36 10.29 18.87
N ASN A 474 6.77 11.25 19.70
CA ASN A 474 7.96 11.12 20.56
C ASN A 474 9.23 10.74 19.79
N ASN A 475 9.33 11.14 18.51
CA ASN A 475 10.40 10.78 17.57
C ASN A 475 10.59 9.25 17.40
N LYS A 476 9.51 8.48 17.57
CA LYS A 476 9.51 7.02 17.48
C LYS A 476 8.65 6.52 16.33
N ALA A 477 8.98 5.33 15.84
CA ALA A 477 8.06 4.54 15.03
C ALA A 477 7.00 3.89 15.94
N TRP A 478 5.75 3.82 15.47
CA TRP A 478 4.63 3.24 16.22
C TRP A 478 3.84 2.24 15.39
N LEU A 479 3.30 1.21 16.06
CA LEU A 479 2.19 0.46 15.50
C LEU A 479 0.93 1.32 15.60
N LEU A 480 0.09 1.32 14.57
CA LEU A 480 -1.17 2.08 14.59
C LEU A 480 -2.16 1.52 15.62
N ASP A 481 -2.02 0.25 15.98
CA ASP A 481 -2.68 -0.36 17.14
C ASP A 481 -2.40 0.43 18.44
N ASP A 482 -1.18 0.91 18.65
CA ASP A 482 -0.79 1.66 19.85
C ASP A 482 -1.39 3.06 19.83
N LEU A 483 -1.42 3.70 18.66
CA LEU A 483 -1.93 5.06 18.50
C LEU A 483 -3.47 5.15 18.58
N THR A 484 -4.16 4.03 18.44
CA THR A 484 -5.62 3.93 18.57
C THR A 484 -6.06 3.41 19.94
N ASN A 485 -5.14 3.03 20.82
CA ASN A 485 -5.48 2.47 22.11
C ASN A 485 -5.87 3.57 23.12
N ASP A 486 -7.08 3.46 23.68
CA ASP A 486 -7.64 4.37 24.68
C ASP A 486 -7.55 3.79 26.11
N GLY A 487 -6.93 2.61 26.27
CA GLY A 487 -6.84 1.92 27.55
C GLY A 487 -8.17 1.37 28.08
N ASN A 488 -9.25 1.46 27.31
CA ASN A 488 -10.59 1.06 27.72
C ASN A 488 -11.03 -0.23 26.98
N PRO A 489 -11.19 -1.37 27.68
CA PRO A 489 -11.69 -2.59 27.06
C PRO A 489 -13.06 -2.44 26.39
N ASN A 490 -13.88 -1.49 26.85
CA ASN A 490 -15.21 -1.19 26.28
C ASN A 490 -15.19 0.02 25.33
N GLY A 491 -14.00 0.52 24.96
CA GLY A 491 -13.83 1.65 24.06
C GLY A 491 -14.14 1.28 22.61
N ILE A 492 -14.63 2.24 21.82
CA ILE A 492 -14.98 2.01 20.40
C ILE A 492 -13.75 1.53 19.62
N ASN A 493 -12.58 2.14 19.85
CA ASN A 493 -11.35 1.74 19.20
C ASN A 493 -10.91 0.31 19.60
N ASN A 494 -11.36 -0.21 20.74
CA ASN A 494 -11.08 -1.59 21.13
C ASN A 494 -11.93 -2.61 20.37
N HIS A 495 -12.69 -2.22 19.35
CA HIS A 495 -13.27 -3.14 18.37
C HIS A 495 -12.33 -3.45 17.19
N TYR A 496 -11.20 -2.75 17.08
CA TYR A 496 -10.34 -2.80 15.91
C TYR A 496 -8.91 -3.22 16.24
N ARG A 497 -8.26 -3.90 15.30
CA ARG A 497 -6.80 -4.13 15.26
C ARG A 497 -6.28 -3.75 13.88
N ILE A 498 -5.44 -2.72 13.82
CA ILE A 498 -4.97 -2.14 12.56
C ILE A 498 -3.86 -3.03 11.98
N ILE A 499 -4.17 -3.69 10.88
CA ILE A 499 -3.27 -4.66 10.23
C ILE A 499 -2.49 -4.07 9.07
N ALA A 500 -2.98 -2.98 8.47
CA ALA A 500 -2.34 -2.29 7.35
C ALA A 500 -2.67 -0.79 7.38
N ALA A 501 -1.75 0.03 6.88
CA ALA A 501 -2.06 1.37 6.40
C ALA A 501 -1.61 1.49 4.96
N SER A 502 -2.55 1.83 4.08
CA SER A 502 -2.32 1.91 2.64
C SER A 502 -1.94 3.32 2.25
N ASP A 503 -2.55 4.36 2.86
CA ASP A 503 -2.36 5.74 2.44
C ASP A 503 -2.46 6.76 3.59
N ILE A 504 -1.83 7.92 3.44
CA ILE A 504 -1.86 9.04 4.39
C ILE A 504 -1.84 10.36 3.63
N ASN A 505 -2.68 11.31 4.03
CA ASN A 505 -2.68 12.65 3.47
C ASN A 505 -1.89 13.65 4.34
N ASP A 506 -1.76 14.87 3.85
CA ASP A 506 -1.02 15.93 4.55
C ASP A 506 -1.75 16.43 5.80
N ALA A 507 -3.05 16.19 5.95
CA ALA A 507 -3.77 16.45 7.19
C ALA A 507 -3.52 15.39 8.28
N GLY A 508 -2.81 14.29 7.97
CA GLY A 508 -2.46 13.22 8.89
C GLY A 508 -3.54 12.12 9.01
N VAL A 509 -4.59 12.16 8.18
CA VAL A 509 -5.64 11.14 8.11
C VAL A 509 -5.13 9.94 7.29
N ILE A 510 -5.38 8.74 7.79
CA ILE A 510 -4.81 7.50 7.24
C ILE A 510 -5.92 6.59 6.70
N SER A 511 -5.77 6.11 5.47
CA SER A 511 -6.55 4.98 4.94
C SER A 511 -5.89 3.67 5.36
N ALA A 512 -6.64 2.84 6.06
CA ALA A 512 -6.13 1.64 6.71
C ALA A 512 -7.09 0.44 6.59
N THR A 513 -6.59 -0.71 7.00
CA THR A 513 -7.36 -1.95 7.11
C THR A 513 -7.25 -2.49 8.52
N ALA A 514 -8.37 -2.92 9.09
CA ALA A 514 -8.43 -3.48 10.43
C ALA A 514 -9.10 -4.87 10.46
N ILE A 515 -8.72 -5.66 11.46
CA ILE A 515 -9.54 -6.78 11.93
C ILE A 515 -10.55 -6.21 12.93
N TYR A 516 -11.82 -6.30 12.58
CA TYR A 516 -12.96 -5.80 13.35
C TYR A 516 -13.63 -6.93 14.13
N CYS A 517 -13.94 -6.66 15.39
CA CYS A 517 -14.76 -7.49 16.25
C CYS A 517 -16.04 -6.73 16.63
N ALA A 518 -17.19 -7.17 16.14
CA ALA A 518 -18.47 -6.51 16.40
C ALA A 518 -18.79 -6.42 17.90
N ASP A 519 -18.48 -7.49 18.65
CA ASP A 519 -18.71 -7.57 20.11
C ASP A 519 -17.64 -6.84 20.95
N GLY A 520 -16.58 -6.32 20.31
CA GLY A 520 -15.41 -5.77 20.98
C GLY A 520 -14.44 -6.86 21.44
N TYR A 521 -13.16 -6.49 21.58
CA TYR A 521 -12.14 -7.38 22.11
C TYR A 521 -12.19 -7.42 23.66
N ASP A 522 -11.96 -8.60 24.25
CA ASP A 522 -12.05 -8.83 25.70
C ASP A 522 -11.16 -7.92 26.56
N ASP A 523 -9.98 -7.57 26.04
CA ASP A 523 -9.05 -6.61 26.62
C ASP A 523 -8.38 -5.75 25.52
N THR A 524 -7.53 -4.81 25.95
CA THR A 524 -6.86 -3.86 25.04
C THR A 524 -5.59 -4.41 24.39
N THR A 525 -5.16 -5.62 24.71
CA THR A 525 -3.92 -6.19 24.18
C THR A 525 -4.03 -6.57 22.71
N HIS A 526 -2.89 -6.61 22.02
CA HIS A 526 -2.84 -6.93 20.58
C HIS A 526 -3.43 -8.31 20.22
N ASN A 527 -3.47 -9.25 21.18
CA ASN A 527 -3.86 -10.65 20.98
C ASN A 527 -5.15 -11.03 21.72
N SER A 528 -5.93 -10.02 22.15
CA SER A 528 -7.20 -10.25 22.82
C SER A 528 -8.13 -11.13 21.99
N TYR A 529 -9.01 -11.88 22.66
CA TYR A 529 -10.08 -12.57 21.96
C TYR A 529 -11.22 -11.62 21.60
N CYS A 530 -11.93 -11.94 20.53
CA CYS A 530 -13.14 -11.25 20.10
C CYS A 530 -14.35 -11.84 20.82
N GLY A 531 -15.15 -11.00 21.48
CA GLY A 531 -16.44 -11.35 22.06
C GLY A 531 -16.42 -12.60 22.95
N ASN A 532 -15.50 -12.69 23.92
CA ASN A 532 -15.31 -13.84 24.81
C ASN A 532 -15.11 -15.18 24.07
N GLN A 533 -14.37 -15.15 22.95
CA GLN A 533 -14.08 -16.31 22.08
C GLN A 533 -15.28 -16.85 21.28
N VAL A 534 -16.43 -16.16 21.31
CA VAL A 534 -17.59 -16.49 20.47
C VAL A 534 -17.82 -15.48 19.35
N GLY A 535 -17.16 -14.32 19.40
CA GLY A 535 -17.24 -13.31 18.36
C GLY A 535 -16.56 -13.74 17.07
N VAL A 536 -17.01 -13.15 15.96
CA VAL A 536 -16.45 -13.35 14.62
C VAL A 536 -15.62 -12.13 14.25
N GLU A 537 -14.39 -12.37 13.81
CA GLU A 537 -13.48 -11.35 13.29
C GLU A 537 -13.74 -11.14 11.79
N GLU A 538 -13.84 -9.88 11.37
CA GLU A 538 -14.01 -9.46 9.97
C GLU A 538 -12.86 -8.56 9.53
N VAL A 539 -12.52 -8.54 8.24
CA VAL A 539 -11.54 -7.59 7.70
C VAL A 539 -12.28 -6.42 7.08
N VAL A 540 -12.04 -5.22 7.59
CA VAL A 540 -12.77 -4.00 7.21
C VAL A 540 -11.83 -2.87 6.83
N ALA A 541 -12.28 -2.01 5.91
CA ALA A 541 -11.65 -0.73 5.64
C ALA A 541 -11.92 0.22 6.80
N VAL A 542 -10.90 0.97 7.22
CA VAL A 542 -11.04 1.99 8.25
C VAL A 542 -10.29 3.26 7.86
N LYS A 543 -10.83 4.39 8.32
CA LYS A 543 -10.21 5.70 8.28
C LYS A 543 -9.70 6.01 9.68
N LEU A 544 -8.41 6.28 9.84
CA LEU A 544 -7.84 6.75 11.10
C LEU A 544 -7.81 8.26 11.08
N VAL A 545 -8.66 8.86 11.91
CA VAL A 545 -8.79 10.32 12.02
C VAL A 545 -8.01 10.77 13.25
N PRO A 546 -7.00 11.65 13.11
CA PRO A 546 -6.32 12.25 14.26
C PRO A 546 -7.32 12.83 15.26
N ASN A 547 -7.10 12.58 16.55
CA ASN A 547 -7.81 13.27 17.59
C ASN A 547 -7.17 14.64 17.83
N PRO A 548 -7.98 15.71 17.91
CA PRO A 548 -7.46 17.01 18.32
C PRO A 548 -6.91 16.89 19.75
N LEU A 549 -5.60 17.02 19.90
CA LEU A 549 -4.95 16.80 21.18
C LEU A 549 -5.26 17.99 22.10
N ALA A 550 -5.77 17.72 23.32
CA ALA A 550 -5.98 18.73 24.37
C ALA A 550 -4.67 19.35 24.92
N LEU A 551 -3.55 19.08 24.24
CA LEU A 551 -2.18 19.37 24.62
C LEU A 551 -1.70 20.72 24.08
N ILE A 552 -2.60 21.57 23.59
CA ILE A 552 -2.25 22.79 22.89
C ILE A 552 -2.95 23.95 23.59
N ASN A 553 -2.18 24.86 24.18
CA ASN A 553 -2.72 26.12 24.69
C ASN A 553 -3.14 27.04 23.52
N GLU A 554 -3.84 28.13 23.84
CA GLU A 554 -4.27 29.13 22.84
C GLU A 554 -3.10 29.71 22.00
N ASP A 555 -1.85 29.53 22.46
CA ASP A 555 -0.62 29.99 21.80
C ASP A 555 0.02 28.94 20.85
N GLY A 556 -0.56 27.74 20.72
CA GLY A 556 -0.08 26.71 19.79
C GLY A 556 1.07 25.83 20.32
N GLU A 557 1.50 26.03 21.57
CA GLU A 557 2.57 25.25 22.21
C GLU A 557 2.05 23.94 22.79
N ILE A 558 2.88 22.89 22.72
CA ILE A 558 2.61 21.61 23.38
C ILE A 558 2.74 21.84 24.89
N THR A 559 1.63 21.76 25.62
CA THR A 559 1.62 21.93 27.07
C THR A 559 1.95 20.65 27.83
N ASP A 560 1.83 19.48 27.20
CA ASP A 560 2.30 18.17 27.68
C ASP A 560 2.50 17.22 26.47
N ASP A 561 3.50 16.33 26.49
CA ASP A 561 3.66 15.30 25.45
C ASP A 561 2.43 14.37 25.40
N PRO A 562 1.96 13.91 24.22
CA PRO A 562 0.87 12.95 24.17
C PRO A 562 1.25 11.66 24.90
N GLU A 563 0.46 11.31 25.92
CA GLU A 563 0.61 10.03 26.63
C GLU A 563 0.12 8.90 25.73
N ILE A 564 1.03 8.32 24.94
CA ILE A 564 0.71 7.19 24.07
C ILE A 564 0.67 5.90 24.90
N ALA A 565 -0.53 5.34 25.06
CA ALA A 565 -0.72 4.02 25.65
C ALA A 565 -0.49 2.92 24.62
N ALA A 566 0.73 2.36 24.55
CA ALA A 566 0.95 1.15 23.75
C ALA A 566 -0.06 0.05 24.12
N ARG A 567 -0.34 -0.92 23.24
CA ARG A 567 -1.12 -2.09 23.66
C ARG A 567 -0.21 -3.10 24.34
N GLY A 568 -0.73 -3.76 25.37
CA GLY A 568 -0.04 -4.89 25.97
C GLY A 568 0.06 -6.06 24.99
N VAL A 569 0.93 -7.02 25.31
CA VAL A 569 0.90 -8.34 24.68
C VAL A 569 0.62 -9.40 25.74
N ASN A 570 -0.54 -10.05 25.63
CA ASN A 570 -0.85 -11.25 26.39
C ASN A 570 -0.72 -12.48 25.49
N ASP A 571 -0.15 -13.55 26.04
CA ASP A 571 -0.26 -14.90 25.50
C ASP A 571 -1.41 -15.60 26.22
N PRO A 572 -2.65 -15.60 25.67
CA PRO A 572 -3.72 -16.35 26.30
C PRO A 572 -3.38 -17.86 26.24
N PRO A 573 -3.83 -18.68 27.22
CA PRO A 573 -3.52 -20.10 27.27
C PRO A 573 -3.90 -20.80 25.95
N VAL A 574 -2.93 -21.48 25.35
CA VAL A 574 -3.14 -22.23 24.10
C VAL A 574 -3.78 -23.58 24.42
N ASP A 575 -5.11 -23.65 24.40
CA ASP A 575 -5.81 -24.94 24.34
C ASP A 575 -5.81 -25.47 22.89
N ARG A 576 -5.01 -26.51 22.65
CA ARG A 576 -4.93 -27.19 21.35
C ARG A 576 -6.12 -28.12 21.17
N GLN A 577 -7.24 -27.59 20.68
CA GLN A 577 -8.24 -28.39 19.99
C GLN A 577 -7.90 -28.39 18.50
N GLY A 578 -7.40 -29.52 18.00
CA GLY A 578 -7.14 -29.70 16.58
C GLY A 578 -8.44 -29.62 15.79
N ALA A 579 -8.65 -28.53 15.06
CA ALA A 579 -9.68 -28.39 14.04
C ALA A 579 -9.14 -27.48 12.92
N GLY A 580 -9.52 -27.80 11.68
CA GLY A 580 -8.83 -27.41 10.45
C GLY A 580 -8.56 -25.91 10.27
N PHE A 581 -7.46 -25.63 9.55
CA PHE A 581 -7.11 -24.31 9.04
C PHE A 581 -8.28 -23.71 8.25
N GLY A 582 -8.93 -22.70 8.81
CA GLY A 582 -9.87 -21.85 8.11
C GLY A 582 -9.13 -20.90 7.18
N TRP A 583 -9.66 -20.69 5.99
CA TRP A 583 -9.09 -19.82 4.95
C TRP A 583 -8.90 -18.35 5.39
N LEU A 584 -9.74 -17.84 6.32
CA LEU A 584 -9.59 -16.51 6.93
C LEU A 584 -8.30 -16.35 7.77
N PHE A 585 -7.74 -17.44 8.31
CA PHE A 585 -6.47 -17.38 9.08
C PHE A 585 -5.25 -17.07 8.23
N LEU A 586 -5.26 -17.49 6.97
CA LEU A 586 -4.15 -17.24 6.05
C LEU A 586 -4.10 -15.77 5.60
N VAL A 587 -5.17 -15.01 5.83
CA VAL A 587 -5.28 -13.59 5.50
C VAL A 587 -4.49 -12.73 6.51
N ALA A 588 -4.66 -12.99 7.81
CA ALA A 588 -3.91 -12.29 8.88
C ALA A 588 -2.44 -12.71 8.98
N LEU A 589 -2.08 -13.88 8.44
CA LEU A 589 -0.70 -14.36 8.44
C LEU A 589 0.02 -14.12 7.12
N GLY A 590 -0.63 -14.15 5.95
CA GLY A 590 0.08 -14.24 4.67
C GLY A 590 0.02 -13.05 3.71
N PHE A 591 -0.93 -12.10 3.84
CA PHE A 591 -1.28 -11.26 2.68
C PHE A 591 -1.44 -9.77 2.94
N LEU A 592 -0.29 -9.10 3.00
CA LEU A 592 -0.15 -7.71 2.53
C LEU A 592 1.05 -7.53 1.57
N GLY A 593 1.82 -8.59 1.32
CA GLY A 593 3.01 -8.64 0.43
C GLY A 593 2.79 -8.38 -1.05
N PHE A 594 1.54 -8.18 -1.48
CA PHE A 594 1.15 -7.90 -2.87
C PHE A 594 0.29 -6.65 -3.00
N ARG A 595 0.30 -5.79 -1.98
CA ARG A 595 -0.38 -4.50 -1.98
C ARG A 595 0.65 -3.41 -1.87
N ARG A 596 0.92 -2.78 -3.00
CA ARG A 596 1.73 -1.58 -3.06
C ARG A 596 1.01 -0.58 -3.95
N LYS A 597 1.17 0.68 -3.59
CA LYS A 597 0.89 1.85 -4.42
C LYS A 597 1.82 1.96 -5.62
#